data_AF-A0A448Z494-F1
#
_entry.id   AF-A0A448Z494-F1
#
_cell.length_a   1.000
_cell.length_b   1.000
_cell.length_c   1.000
_cell.angle_alpha   90.00
_cell.angle_beta   90.00
_cell.angle_gamma   90.00
#
_symmetry.space_group_name_H-M   'P 1'
#
loop_
_entity.id
_entity.type
_entity.pdbx_description
1 polymer ?
#
loop_
_entity_poly.entity_id
_entity_poly.type
_entity_poly.pdbx_seq_one_letter_code
_entity_poly.pdbx_strand_id
1 'polypeptide(L)'
;MQPVVRDLLKNFDAIVMEPMALNKIMGNHPPPGPISKWSRASSQHGTGYTAGLWILFHIMSVGLVKWNHLATDDGQMIIPAAMADIQRNYVEHFFQCEECRLNFLSDFDACMFDRCNRLITLANGGTLEQFIQYPLWLYETHNGVNVRLRNERIEQGIESESFTTQAEISWPPASSCPLCWLSREKDRWDELEVYKFLEQSYWLEDDDVEVLRMLSESGVAIEEKKMLDHSMVAENYSDKLDLYSTVPWCCFVLILALVRYRKKKYNLRGIHKKIESDNF
;
A
#
# COMPACT_ATOMS: atom_id res chain seq x y z
N MET A 1 -14.40 1.99 -12.79
CA MET A 1 -14.81 0.82 -11.97
C MET A 1 -14.56 -0.48 -12.73
N GLN A 2 -13.75 -1.37 -12.17
CA GLN A 2 -13.40 -2.67 -12.76
C GLN A 2 -14.65 -3.51 -13.08
N PRO A 3 -14.66 -4.33 -14.16
CA PRO A 3 -15.83 -5.11 -14.56
C PRO A 3 -16.37 -6.04 -13.45
N VAL A 4 -15.47 -6.71 -12.72
CA VAL A 4 -15.86 -7.59 -11.61
C VAL A 4 -16.55 -6.84 -10.48
N VAL A 5 -16.05 -5.66 -10.10
CA VAL A 5 -16.65 -4.83 -9.04
C VAL A 5 -18.04 -4.35 -9.45
N ARG A 6 -18.19 -3.94 -10.71
CA ARG A 6 -19.49 -3.52 -11.26
C ARG A 6 -20.53 -4.63 -11.18
N ASP A 7 -20.15 -5.85 -11.56
CA ASP A 7 -21.07 -7.00 -11.55
C ASP A 7 -21.38 -7.47 -10.13
N LEU A 8 -20.42 -7.42 -9.20
CA LEU A 8 -20.66 -7.70 -7.79
C LEU A 8 -21.66 -6.71 -7.18
N LEU A 9 -21.46 -5.41 -7.39
CA LEU A 9 -22.36 -4.39 -6.86
C LEU A 9 -23.78 -4.49 -7.46
N LYS A 10 -23.88 -4.74 -8.77
CA LYS A 10 -25.18 -4.89 -9.44
C LYS A 10 -26.00 -6.08 -8.93
N ASN A 11 -25.33 -7.11 -8.42
CA ASN A 11 -25.97 -8.35 -7.97
C ASN A 11 -25.80 -8.58 -6.47
N PHE A 12 -25.51 -7.53 -5.70
CA PHE A 12 -25.19 -7.63 -4.27
C PHE A 12 -26.26 -8.40 -3.49
N ASP A 13 -27.53 -8.08 -3.70
CA ASP A 13 -28.66 -8.74 -3.01
C ASP A 13 -28.72 -10.26 -3.28
N ALA A 14 -28.41 -10.69 -4.51
CA ALA A 14 -28.39 -12.11 -4.84
C ALA A 14 -27.17 -12.82 -4.23
N ILE A 15 -26.02 -12.14 -4.20
CA ILE A 15 -24.76 -12.65 -3.64
C ILE A 15 -24.89 -12.92 -2.14
N VAL A 16 -25.51 -12.01 -1.38
CA VAL A 16 -25.62 -12.14 0.07
C VAL A 16 -26.60 -13.24 0.51
N MET A 17 -27.50 -13.66 -0.38
CA MET A 17 -28.52 -14.67 -0.08
C MET A 17 -28.05 -16.10 -0.39
N GLU A 18 -27.17 -16.29 -1.38
CA GLU A 18 -26.74 -17.63 -1.81
C GLU A 18 -25.25 -17.68 -2.22
N PRO A 19 -24.42 -18.54 -1.60
CA PRO A 19 -23.01 -18.69 -1.97
C PRO A 19 -22.79 -19.05 -3.45
N MET A 20 -23.73 -19.76 -4.07
CA MET A 20 -23.66 -20.09 -5.50
C MET A 20 -23.78 -18.85 -6.40
N ALA A 21 -24.48 -17.81 -5.97
CA ALA A 21 -24.61 -16.57 -6.73
C ALA A 21 -23.26 -15.84 -6.85
N LEU A 22 -22.48 -15.80 -5.76
CA LEU A 22 -21.10 -15.28 -5.79
C LEU A 22 -20.23 -16.08 -6.77
N ASN A 23 -20.24 -17.41 -6.66
CA ASN A 23 -19.44 -18.28 -7.52
C ASN A 23 -19.79 -18.11 -9.01
N LYS A 24 -21.08 -17.95 -9.32
CA LYS A 24 -21.56 -17.71 -10.68
C LYS A 24 -21.02 -16.40 -11.26
N ILE A 25 -21.01 -15.32 -10.47
CA ILE A 25 -20.51 -14.02 -10.90
C ILE A 25 -18.99 -14.06 -11.04
N MET A 26 -18.29 -14.61 -10.05
CA MET A 26 -16.83 -14.76 -10.09
C MET A 26 -16.37 -15.66 -11.25
N GLY A 27 -17.18 -16.64 -11.66
CA GLY A 27 -16.92 -17.47 -12.84
C GLY A 27 -16.86 -16.70 -14.17
N ASN A 28 -17.56 -15.56 -14.27
CA ASN A 28 -17.50 -14.67 -15.42
C ASN A 28 -16.30 -13.71 -15.39
N HIS A 29 -15.64 -13.60 -14.23
CA HIS A 29 -14.45 -12.80 -14.01
C HIS A 29 -13.30 -13.67 -13.52
N PRO A 30 -12.88 -14.68 -14.32
CA PRO A 30 -11.80 -15.56 -13.90
C PRO A 30 -10.54 -14.71 -13.70
N PRO A 31 -9.88 -14.83 -12.54
CA PRO A 31 -8.66 -14.09 -12.29
C PRO A 31 -7.59 -14.46 -13.32
N PRO A 32 -6.71 -13.52 -13.68
CA PRO A 32 -5.72 -13.73 -14.73
C PRO A 32 -4.73 -14.83 -14.33
N GLY A 33 -4.80 -15.96 -15.03
CA GLY A 33 -3.89 -17.09 -14.87
C GLY A 33 -4.06 -17.84 -13.54
N PRO A 34 -3.33 -18.95 -13.34
CA PRO A 34 -3.52 -19.79 -12.17
C PRO A 34 -3.18 -19.02 -10.88
N ILE A 35 -4.19 -18.75 -10.05
CA ILE A 35 -4.13 -18.14 -8.70
C ILE A 35 -3.44 -19.06 -7.66
N SER A 36 -2.60 -19.98 -8.09
CA SER A 36 -2.10 -21.05 -7.22
C SER A 36 -0.86 -20.66 -6.42
N LYS A 37 -0.33 -19.45 -6.62
CA LYS A 37 0.96 -19.07 -6.04
C LYS A 37 0.89 -17.68 -5.42
N TRP A 38 0.91 -17.67 -4.09
CA TRP A 38 1.30 -16.50 -3.32
C TRP A 38 2.63 -15.95 -3.84
N SER A 39 2.83 -14.63 -3.70
CA SER A 39 4.13 -14.04 -4.01
C SER A 39 5.24 -14.77 -3.23
N ARG A 40 6.47 -14.77 -3.74
CA ARG A 40 7.59 -15.40 -3.02
C ARG A 40 7.74 -14.82 -1.61
N ALA A 41 7.56 -13.51 -1.45
CA ALA A 41 7.59 -12.84 -0.15
C ALA A 41 6.46 -13.34 0.77
N SER A 42 5.24 -13.42 0.26
CA SER A 42 4.07 -13.95 1.00
C SER A 42 4.19 -15.44 1.32
N SER A 43 4.97 -16.20 0.53
CA SER A 43 5.19 -17.64 0.72
C SER A 43 6.30 -17.98 1.71
N GLN A 44 7.29 -17.08 1.89
CA GLN A 44 8.49 -17.34 2.69
C GLN A 44 8.23 -17.56 4.17
N HIS A 45 7.08 -17.12 4.68
CA HIS A 45 6.70 -17.26 6.10
C HIS A 45 5.56 -18.26 6.34
N GLY A 46 5.20 -19.07 5.35
CA GLY A 46 4.12 -20.07 5.50
C GLY A 46 2.71 -19.49 5.59
N THR A 47 2.54 -18.18 5.37
CA THR A 47 1.27 -17.48 5.64
C THR A 47 0.84 -16.60 4.48
N GLY A 48 0.81 -17.16 3.27
CA GLY A 48 0.32 -16.43 2.10
C GLY A 48 -1.07 -15.83 2.33
N TYR A 49 -1.94 -16.58 3.01
CA TYR A 49 -3.24 -16.10 3.47
C TYR A 49 -3.14 -14.90 4.42
N THR A 50 -2.35 -14.98 5.50
CA THR A 50 -2.19 -13.87 6.46
C THR A 50 -1.61 -12.62 5.79
N ALA A 51 -0.63 -12.77 4.92
CA ALA A 51 -0.08 -11.65 4.15
C ALA A 51 -1.14 -11.03 3.23
N GLY A 52 -1.93 -11.86 2.54
CA GLY A 52 -3.07 -11.41 1.74
C GLY A 52 -4.16 -10.72 2.56
N LEU A 53 -4.42 -11.20 3.78
CA LEU A 53 -5.40 -10.61 4.68
C LEU A 53 -4.98 -9.22 5.16
N TRP A 54 -3.70 -9.03 5.53
CA TRP A 54 -3.17 -7.69 5.82
C TRP A 54 -3.30 -6.75 4.64
N ILE A 55 -2.97 -7.21 3.43
CA ILE A 55 -3.16 -6.42 2.20
C ILE A 55 -4.62 -6.03 2.03
N LEU A 56 -5.56 -6.95 2.23
CA LEU A 56 -6.99 -6.67 2.14
C LEU A 56 -7.42 -5.60 3.16
N PHE A 57 -7.00 -5.70 4.42
CA PHE A 57 -7.33 -4.68 5.42
C PHE A 57 -6.77 -3.31 5.05
N HIS A 58 -5.53 -3.24 4.54
CA HIS A 58 -4.95 -1.99 4.05
C HIS A 58 -5.74 -1.41 2.87
N ILE A 59 -6.13 -2.22 1.89
CA ILE A 59 -7.00 -1.80 0.78
C ILE A 59 -8.33 -1.25 1.29
N MET A 60 -8.98 -1.94 2.21
CA MET A 60 -10.26 -1.50 2.79
C MET A 60 -10.10 -0.19 3.56
N SER A 61 -8.99 -0.01 4.28
CA SER A 61 -8.73 1.21 5.05
C SER A 61 -8.55 2.45 4.16
N VAL A 62 -7.84 2.32 3.03
CA VAL A 62 -7.74 3.40 2.03
C VAL A 62 -9.08 3.60 1.32
N GLY A 63 -9.77 2.51 0.98
CA GLY A 63 -11.09 2.56 0.35
C GLY A 63 -12.13 3.32 1.18
N LEU A 64 -12.07 3.23 2.52
CA LEU A 64 -12.91 4.03 3.42
C LEU A 64 -12.67 5.53 3.21
N VAL A 65 -11.41 5.96 3.14
CA VAL A 65 -11.06 7.37 2.94
C VAL A 65 -11.58 7.86 1.59
N LYS A 66 -11.35 7.07 0.53
CA LYS A 66 -11.83 7.36 -0.82
C LYS A 66 -13.35 7.45 -0.88
N TRP A 67 -14.05 6.52 -0.23
CA TRP A 67 -15.50 6.51 -0.16
C TRP A 67 -16.03 7.77 0.54
N ASN A 68 -15.51 8.07 1.73
CA ASN A 68 -15.98 9.22 2.51
C ASN A 68 -15.67 10.56 1.84
N HIS A 69 -14.58 10.65 1.08
CA HIS A 69 -14.26 11.84 0.29
C HIS A 69 -15.27 12.07 -0.85
N LEU A 70 -15.78 11.01 -1.47
CA LEU A 70 -16.76 11.08 -2.56
C LEU A 70 -18.21 11.15 -2.06
N ALA A 71 -18.47 10.81 -0.80
CA ALA A 71 -19.80 10.84 -0.21
C ALA A 71 -20.33 12.28 -0.18
N THR A 72 -21.53 12.49 -0.74
CA THR A 72 -22.17 13.82 -0.80
C THR A 72 -23.07 14.10 0.40
N ASP A 73 -23.47 13.04 1.12
CA ASP A 73 -24.34 13.11 2.30
C ASP A 73 -23.67 12.44 3.51
N ASP A 74 -23.79 13.06 4.69
CA ASP A 74 -23.24 12.52 5.95
C ASP A 74 -23.75 11.11 6.27
N GLY A 75 -24.98 10.78 5.86
CA GLY A 75 -25.57 9.46 6.05
C GLY A 75 -24.93 8.32 5.23
N GLN A 76 -24.06 8.65 4.27
CA GLN A 76 -23.32 7.68 3.47
C GLN A 76 -21.89 7.46 3.95
N MET A 77 -21.39 8.31 4.86
CA MET A 77 -20.01 8.20 5.35
C MET A 77 -19.85 6.99 6.28
N ILE A 78 -18.72 6.32 6.17
CA ILE A 78 -18.33 5.20 7.01
C ILE A 78 -17.50 5.73 8.19
N ILE A 79 -17.91 5.39 9.41
CA ILE A 79 -17.20 5.78 10.62
C ILE A 79 -15.92 4.95 10.77
N PRO A 80 -14.73 5.56 10.93
CA PRO A 80 -13.46 4.86 11.18
C PRO A 80 -13.51 3.80 12.28
N ALA A 81 -14.06 4.12 13.45
CA ALA A 81 -14.23 3.16 14.55
C ALA A 81 -15.08 1.94 14.13
N ALA A 82 -16.18 2.15 13.41
CA ALA A 82 -17.04 1.05 12.97
C ALA A 82 -16.30 0.11 12.02
N MET A 83 -15.47 0.66 11.12
CA MET A 83 -14.65 -0.15 10.22
C MET A 83 -13.57 -0.93 10.98
N ALA A 84 -12.94 -0.31 11.99
CA ALA A 84 -12.00 -0.99 12.88
C ALA A 84 -12.66 -2.12 13.68
N ASP A 85 -13.88 -1.93 14.17
CA ASP A 85 -14.66 -2.96 14.88
C ASP A 85 -15.03 -4.12 13.95
N ILE A 86 -15.40 -3.84 12.69
CA ILE A 86 -15.64 -4.88 11.67
C ILE A 86 -14.37 -5.71 11.45
N GLN A 87 -13.21 -5.06 11.32
CA GLN A 87 -11.93 -5.76 11.19
C GLN A 87 -11.63 -6.62 12.42
N ARG A 88 -11.82 -6.08 13.63
CA ARG A 88 -11.65 -6.80 14.91
C ARG A 88 -12.54 -8.05 14.96
N ASN A 89 -13.82 -7.91 14.66
CA ASN A 89 -14.79 -9.00 14.71
C ASN A 89 -14.49 -10.07 13.66
N TYR A 90 -13.99 -9.68 12.48
CA TYR A 90 -13.51 -10.65 11.50
C TYR A 90 -12.33 -11.47 12.07
N VAL A 91 -11.34 -10.79 12.67
CA VAL A 91 -10.19 -11.46 13.27
C VAL A 91 -10.60 -12.38 14.41
N GLU A 92 -11.52 -11.94 15.28
CA GLU A 92 -12.03 -12.73 16.39
C GLU A 92 -12.68 -14.05 15.94
N HIS A 93 -13.53 -13.99 14.92
CA HIS A 93 -14.40 -15.11 14.57
C HIS A 93 -13.88 -15.98 13.43
N PHE A 94 -13.05 -15.45 12.52
CA PHE A 94 -12.70 -16.15 11.28
C PHE A 94 -11.19 -16.36 11.09
N PHE A 95 -10.33 -15.63 11.80
CA PHE A 95 -8.89 -15.77 11.61
C PHE A 95 -8.33 -17.01 12.32
N GLN A 96 -7.59 -17.83 11.56
CA GLN A 96 -7.26 -19.21 11.95
C GLN A 96 -6.07 -19.31 12.93
N CYS A 97 -5.12 -18.38 12.87
CA CYS A 97 -3.98 -18.40 13.78
C CYS A 97 -4.41 -17.91 15.17
N GLU A 98 -4.56 -18.83 16.12
CA GLU A 98 -5.05 -18.54 17.47
C GLU A 98 -4.20 -17.51 18.21
N GLU A 99 -2.87 -17.71 18.26
CA GLU A 99 -1.95 -16.78 18.92
C GLU A 99 -1.94 -15.41 18.24
N CYS A 100 -1.88 -15.38 16.91
CA CYS A 100 -1.94 -14.14 16.14
C CYS A 100 -3.25 -13.36 16.40
N ARG A 101 -4.37 -14.08 16.47
CA ARG A 101 -5.69 -13.52 16.78
C ARG A 101 -5.70 -12.95 18.19
N LEU A 102 -5.25 -13.70 19.20
CA LEU A 102 -5.22 -13.24 20.59
C LEU A 102 -4.36 -11.98 20.75
N ASN A 103 -3.19 -11.96 20.11
CA ASN A 103 -2.32 -10.78 20.10
C ASN A 103 -3.03 -9.57 19.48
N PHE A 104 -3.68 -9.73 18.32
CA PHE A 104 -4.43 -8.64 17.69
C PHE A 104 -5.58 -8.13 18.56
N LEU A 105 -6.37 -9.03 19.15
CA LEU A 105 -7.49 -8.65 20.01
C LEU A 105 -7.01 -7.93 21.29
N SER A 106 -5.93 -8.42 21.90
CA SER A 106 -5.32 -7.78 23.05
C SER A 106 -4.85 -6.36 22.72
N ASP A 107 -4.11 -6.18 21.62
CA ASP A 107 -3.63 -4.87 21.18
C ASP A 107 -4.81 -3.92 20.85
N PHE A 108 -5.84 -4.45 20.19
CA PHE A 108 -7.05 -3.69 19.85
C PHE A 108 -7.78 -3.23 21.13
N ASP A 109 -8.09 -4.15 22.04
CA ASP A 109 -8.89 -3.88 23.24
C ASP A 109 -8.14 -2.99 24.24
N ALA A 110 -6.81 -3.05 24.26
CA ALA A 110 -5.94 -2.16 25.04
C ALA A 110 -5.78 -0.76 24.43
N CYS A 111 -6.48 -0.43 23.35
CA CYS A 111 -6.38 0.86 22.66
C CYS A 111 -4.96 1.19 22.16
N MET A 112 -4.16 0.18 21.77
CA MET A 112 -2.81 0.40 21.25
C MET A 112 -2.82 1.34 20.05
N PHE A 113 -1.73 2.11 19.89
CA PHE A 113 -1.57 3.11 18.83
C PHE A 113 -2.66 4.19 18.84
N ASP A 114 -3.07 4.57 20.05
CA ASP A 114 -4.07 5.62 20.34
C ASP A 114 -5.44 5.42 19.68
N ARG A 115 -5.78 4.15 19.36
CA ARG A 115 -7.01 3.78 18.63
C ARG A 115 -8.26 4.48 19.16
N CYS A 116 -8.43 4.47 20.48
CA CYS A 116 -9.64 4.92 21.15
C CYS A 116 -9.82 6.46 21.14
N ASN A 117 -8.74 7.22 20.96
CA ASN A 117 -8.82 8.68 20.85
C ASN A 117 -8.73 9.16 19.40
N ARG A 118 -8.05 8.43 18.50
CA ARG A 118 -7.88 8.87 17.10
C ARG A 118 -9.00 8.43 16.16
N LEU A 119 -9.70 7.33 16.45
CA LEU A 119 -10.77 6.79 15.60
C LEU A 119 -12.19 7.22 16.03
N ILE A 120 -12.32 8.33 16.76
CA ILE A 120 -13.59 8.76 17.37
C ILE A 120 -14.73 8.87 16.35
N THR A 121 -15.93 8.47 16.77
CA THR A 121 -17.16 8.56 15.99
C THR A 121 -17.61 10.00 15.82
N LEU A 122 -17.73 10.46 14.58
CA LEU A 122 -18.22 11.79 14.27
C LEU A 122 -19.69 11.71 13.90
N ALA A 123 -20.52 12.35 14.72
CA ALA A 123 -21.96 12.37 14.54
C ALA A 123 -22.41 13.25 13.35
N ASN A 124 -21.53 14.12 12.81
CA ASN A 124 -21.87 15.14 11.80
C ASN A 124 -20.67 15.41 10.87
N GLY A 125 -20.52 14.64 9.79
CA GLY A 125 -19.44 14.82 8.82
C GLY A 125 -18.03 14.58 9.40
N GLY A 126 -17.08 14.21 8.56
CA GLY A 126 -15.68 14.10 8.97
C GLY A 126 -14.75 14.81 7.98
N THR A 127 -13.60 15.26 8.46
CA THR A 127 -12.55 15.81 7.60
C THR A 127 -11.68 14.70 7.04
N LEU A 128 -10.96 15.01 5.95
CA LEU A 128 -9.99 14.08 5.38
C LEU A 128 -8.95 13.66 6.42
N GLU A 129 -8.45 14.61 7.22
CA GLU A 129 -7.46 14.38 8.28
C GLU A 129 -7.96 13.37 9.32
N GLN A 130 -9.27 13.32 9.57
CA GLN A 130 -9.89 12.37 10.48
C GLN A 130 -10.07 10.99 9.83
N PHE A 131 -10.45 10.93 8.56
CA PHE A 131 -10.61 9.66 7.85
C PHE A 131 -9.28 8.93 7.65
N ILE A 132 -8.18 9.65 7.38
CA ILE A 132 -6.86 9.02 7.23
C ILE A 132 -6.32 8.40 8.53
N GLN A 133 -6.91 8.72 9.69
CA GLN A 133 -6.47 8.11 10.96
C GLN A 133 -6.69 6.59 11.00
N TYR A 134 -7.67 6.06 10.25
CA TYR A 134 -7.90 4.62 10.18
C TYR A 134 -6.76 3.87 9.46
N PRO A 135 -6.38 4.20 8.21
CA PRO A 135 -5.22 3.58 7.56
C PRO A 135 -3.92 3.81 8.33
N LEU A 136 -3.74 4.97 8.99
CA LEU A 136 -2.56 5.23 9.82
C LEU A 136 -2.49 4.36 11.08
N TRP A 137 -3.61 4.19 11.80
CA TRP A 137 -3.70 3.27 12.92
C TRP A 137 -3.39 1.82 12.50
N LEU A 138 -3.92 1.39 11.35
CA LEU A 138 -3.67 0.05 10.82
C LEU A 138 -2.21 -0.13 10.41
N TYR A 139 -1.59 0.90 9.83
CA TYR A 139 -0.17 0.96 9.52
C TYR A 139 0.70 0.80 10.77
N GLU A 140 0.43 1.57 11.83
CA GLU A 140 1.16 1.48 13.09
C GLU A 140 0.97 0.12 13.75
N THR A 141 -0.26 -0.39 13.75
CA THR A 141 -0.59 -1.73 14.27
C THR A 141 0.20 -2.81 13.55
N HIS A 142 0.23 -2.79 12.21
CA HIS A 142 0.96 -3.79 11.43
C HIS A 142 2.48 -3.67 11.62
N ASN A 143 3.02 -2.45 11.74
CA ASN A 143 4.44 -2.27 12.05
C ASN A 143 4.80 -2.70 13.47
N GLY A 144 3.90 -2.53 14.45
CA GLY A 144 4.04 -3.10 15.78
C GLY A 144 4.16 -4.63 15.74
N VAL A 145 3.34 -5.30 14.91
CA VAL A 145 3.45 -6.73 14.65
C VAL A 145 4.79 -7.08 14.00
N ASN A 146 5.25 -6.31 13.01
CA ASN A 146 6.54 -6.55 12.35
C ASN A 146 7.72 -6.50 13.33
N VAL A 147 7.73 -5.51 14.22
CA VAL A 147 8.75 -5.37 15.28
C VAL A 147 8.68 -6.54 16.26
N ARG A 148 7.48 -6.86 16.77
CA ARG A 148 7.30 -7.98 17.70
C ARG A 148 7.77 -9.31 17.11
N LEU A 149 7.30 -9.66 15.91
CA LEU A 149 7.68 -10.90 15.23
C LEU A 149 9.17 -10.98 14.92
N ARG A 150 9.84 -9.84 14.71
CA ARG A 150 11.29 -9.82 14.55
C ARG A 150 12.01 -10.13 15.86
N ASN A 151 11.59 -9.51 16.95
CA ASN A 151 12.18 -9.75 18.27
C ASN A 151 12.01 -11.23 18.68
N GLU A 152 10.83 -11.81 18.46
CA GLU A 152 10.58 -13.25 18.71
C GLU A 152 11.54 -14.14 17.90
N ARG A 153 11.82 -13.82 16.62
CA ARG A 153 12.80 -14.57 15.82
C ARG A 153 14.23 -14.43 16.32
N ILE A 154 14.59 -13.28 16.88
CA ILE A 154 15.90 -13.06 17.50
C ILE A 154 16.02 -13.90 18.77
N GLU A 155 15.00 -13.88 19.63
CA GLU A 155 14.94 -14.68 20.85
C GLU A 155 14.99 -16.19 20.57
N GLN A 156 14.37 -16.63 19.47
CA GLN A 156 14.42 -18.02 19.00
C GLN A 156 15.73 -18.40 18.29
N GLY A 157 16.65 -17.45 18.08
CA GLY A 157 17.91 -17.67 17.36
C GLY A 157 17.75 -17.94 15.86
N ILE A 158 16.57 -17.64 15.30
CA ILE A 158 16.28 -17.75 13.86
C ILE A 158 16.92 -16.59 13.10
N GLU A 159 16.94 -15.40 13.71
CA GLU A 159 17.52 -14.18 13.15
C GLU A 159 18.58 -13.64 14.12
N SER A 160 19.68 -13.10 13.60
CA SER A 160 20.69 -12.43 14.44
C SER A 160 20.24 -11.02 14.79
N GLU A 161 20.51 -10.58 16.02
CA GLU A 161 20.42 -9.17 16.39
C GLU A 161 21.37 -8.35 15.51
N SER A 162 20.81 -7.54 14.60
CA SER A 162 21.55 -6.62 13.76
C SER A 162 21.37 -5.20 14.29
N PHE A 163 22.31 -4.28 13.98
CA PHE A 163 22.20 -2.84 14.28
C PHE A 163 21.15 -2.14 13.40
N THR A 164 19.97 -2.73 13.26
CA THR A 164 18.91 -2.28 12.38
C THR A 164 17.89 -1.52 13.19
N THR A 165 17.59 -0.28 12.80
CA THR A 165 16.66 0.56 13.55
C THR A 165 15.21 0.10 13.35
N GLN A 166 14.29 0.52 14.22
CA GLN A 166 12.86 0.25 14.03
C GLN A 166 12.33 0.84 12.71
N ALA A 167 12.87 1.97 12.24
CA ALA A 167 12.58 2.53 10.92
C ALA A 167 13.06 1.65 9.74
N GLU A 168 14.02 0.76 9.95
CA GLU A 168 14.48 -0.21 8.95
C GLU A 168 13.68 -1.53 9.02
N ILE A 169 13.08 -1.85 10.16
CA ILE A 169 12.14 -2.96 10.34
C ILE A 169 10.77 -2.61 9.77
N SER A 170 10.33 -1.39 10.02
CA SER A 170 9.01 -0.91 9.67
C SER A 170 8.86 -0.77 8.16
N TRP A 171 7.67 -1.07 7.69
CA TRP A 171 7.27 -0.81 6.31
C TRP A 171 6.58 0.56 6.24
N PRO A 172 6.80 1.38 5.21
CA PRO A 172 7.89 1.23 4.25
C PRO A 172 9.23 1.55 4.91
N PRO A 173 10.30 0.84 4.53
CA PRO A 173 11.63 1.21 5.01
C PRO A 173 11.96 2.62 4.52
N ALA A 174 12.78 3.36 5.26
CA ALA A 174 13.16 4.73 4.92
C ALA A 174 13.77 4.90 3.52
N SER A 175 14.33 3.82 2.94
CA SER A 175 14.83 3.78 1.57
C SER A 175 13.73 3.79 0.49
N SER A 176 12.52 3.32 0.83
CA SER A 176 11.37 3.26 -0.08
C SER A 176 10.46 4.49 0.04
N CYS A 177 10.38 5.10 1.22
CA CYS A 177 9.70 6.38 1.40
C CYS A 177 10.51 7.30 2.34
N PRO A 178 11.49 8.07 1.83
CA PRO A 178 12.28 8.98 2.67
C PRO A 178 11.46 10.11 3.30
N LEU A 179 10.40 10.56 2.62
CA LEU A 179 9.51 11.64 3.09
C LEU A 179 8.58 11.19 4.22
N CYS A 180 8.30 9.89 4.32
CA CYS A 180 7.48 9.34 5.39
C CYS A 180 8.13 9.49 6.77
N TRP A 181 9.44 9.74 6.89
CA TRP A 181 10.16 9.73 8.17
C TRP A 181 10.62 11.13 8.57
N LEU A 182 10.03 11.69 9.64
CA LEU A 182 10.46 12.97 10.24
C LEU A 182 11.83 12.86 10.92
N SER A 183 12.15 11.68 11.45
CA SER A 183 13.47 11.35 11.99
C SER A 183 13.69 9.86 11.92
N ARG A 184 14.82 9.46 11.32
CA ARG A 184 15.21 8.04 11.21
C ARG A 184 15.56 7.37 12.54
N GLU A 185 15.76 8.17 13.60
CA GLU A 185 16.22 7.72 14.91
C GLU A 185 15.12 7.69 15.97
N LYS A 186 13.98 8.36 15.75
CA LYS A 186 12.95 8.58 16.78
C LYS A 186 11.60 7.95 16.46
N ASP A 187 11.53 7.08 15.45
CA ASP A 187 10.29 6.44 14.99
C ASP A 187 9.13 7.44 14.85
N ARG A 188 9.45 8.60 14.28
CA ARG A 188 8.46 9.64 13.97
C ARG A 188 8.28 9.70 12.46
N TRP A 189 7.04 9.58 12.03
CA TRP A 189 6.65 9.68 10.63
C TRP A 189 5.80 10.91 10.36
N ASP A 190 5.79 11.32 9.10
CA ASP A 190 4.86 12.32 8.59
C ASP A 190 3.58 11.60 8.18
N GLU A 191 2.49 11.85 8.90
CA GLU A 191 1.20 11.18 8.68
C GLU A 191 0.69 11.32 7.25
N LEU A 192 0.88 12.50 6.64
CA LEU A 192 0.38 12.76 5.31
C LEU A 192 1.20 12.01 4.27
N GLU A 193 2.53 12.04 4.38
CA GLU A 193 3.40 11.30 3.47
C GLU A 193 3.23 9.78 3.61
N VAL A 194 2.99 9.27 4.83
CA VAL A 194 2.63 7.87 5.05
C VAL A 194 1.30 7.53 4.38
N TYR A 195 0.27 8.36 4.55
CA TYR A 195 -1.02 8.12 3.91
C TYR A 195 -0.91 8.10 2.38
N LYS A 196 -0.20 9.07 1.77
CA LYS A 196 0.06 9.06 0.31
C LYS A 196 0.74 7.76 -0.13
N PHE A 197 1.70 7.28 0.65
CA PHE A 197 2.39 6.02 0.35
C PHE A 197 1.46 4.80 0.47
N LEU A 198 0.59 4.76 1.48
CA LEU A 198 -0.43 3.72 1.64
C LEU A 198 -1.40 3.72 0.46
N GLU A 199 -1.88 4.90 0.08
CA GLU A 199 -2.78 5.08 -1.05
C GLU A 199 -2.15 4.60 -2.36
N GLN A 200 -0.93 5.05 -2.68
CA GLN A 200 -0.19 4.58 -3.86
C GLN A 200 0.06 3.07 -3.85
N SER A 201 0.23 2.47 -2.67
CA SER A 201 0.52 1.05 -2.53
C SER A 201 -0.72 0.16 -2.65
N TYR A 202 -1.87 0.62 -2.17
CA TYR A 202 -3.07 -0.19 -1.98
C TYR A 202 -4.28 0.25 -2.82
N TRP A 203 -4.21 1.43 -3.44
CA TRP A 203 -5.27 1.99 -4.23
C TRP A 203 -4.71 2.44 -5.58
N LEU A 204 -4.49 1.44 -6.45
CA LEU A 204 -4.07 1.64 -7.84
C LEU A 204 -5.21 2.31 -8.62
N GLU A 205 -5.33 3.63 -8.50
CA GLU A 205 -6.01 4.45 -9.52
C GLU A 205 -5.07 4.54 -10.72
N ASP A 206 -5.59 4.31 -11.93
CA ASP A 206 -4.82 4.47 -13.18
C ASP A 206 -4.44 5.95 -13.45
N ASP A 207 -4.76 6.90 -12.55
CA ASP A 207 -4.53 8.34 -12.70
C ASP A 207 -3.95 8.97 -11.41
N ASP A 208 -2.63 9.13 -11.36
CA ASP A 208 -1.86 9.86 -10.32
C ASP A 208 -2.30 11.34 -10.12
N VAL A 209 -3.22 11.85 -10.94
CA VAL A 209 -3.59 13.27 -11.05
C VAL A 209 -4.56 13.71 -9.94
N GLU A 210 -5.38 12.79 -9.44
CA GLU A 210 -6.52 13.18 -8.59
C GLU A 210 -6.11 13.46 -7.13
N VAL A 211 -5.11 12.76 -6.60
CA VAL A 211 -4.64 12.92 -5.21
C VAL A 211 -3.93 14.26 -4.98
N LEU A 212 -3.08 14.68 -5.93
CA LEU A 212 -2.39 15.97 -5.84
C LEU A 212 -3.40 17.13 -5.91
N ARG A 213 -4.47 16.96 -6.68
CA ARG A 213 -5.61 17.89 -6.72
C ARG A 213 -6.35 17.90 -5.37
N MET A 214 -6.68 16.72 -4.83
CA MET A 214 -7.36 16.54 -3.54
C MET A 214 -6.63 17.19 -2.35
N LEU A 215 -5.30 17.09 -2.30
CA LEU A 215 -4.49 17.68 -1.22
C LEU A 215 -4.37 19.21 -1.32
N SER A 216 -4.41 19.76 -2.53
CA SER A 216 -4.41 21.21 -2.72
C SER A 216 -5.75 21.85 -2.35
N GLU A 217 -6.85 21.11 -2.50
CA GLU A 217 -8.22 21.58 -2.24
C GLU A 217 -8.59 21.50 -0.75
N SER A 218 -7.92 20.63 0.03
CA SER A 218 -8.13 20.52 1.49
C SER A 218 -7.42 21.61 2.32
N GLY A 219 -6.69 22.53 1.69
CA GLY A 219 -6.00 23.63 2.40
C GLY A 219 -4.74 23.20 3.15
N VAL A 220 -4.26 21.97 2.94
CA VAL A 220 -2.96 21.53 3.45
C VAL A 220 -1.88 22.20 2.61
N ALA A 221 -1.18 23.17 3.20
CA ALA A 221 -0.12 23.92 2.51
C ALA A 221 1.03 22.99 2.10
N ILE A 222 1.04 22.58 0.84
CA ILE A 222 2.23 22.00 0.21
C ILE A 222 3.18 23.17 -0.03
N GLU A 223 4.23 23.28 0.77
CA GLU A 223 5.31 24.23 0.49
C GLU A 223 6.01 23.76 -0.80
N GLU A 224 5.66 24.41 -1.91
CA GLU A 224 6.17 24.10 -3.24
C GLU A 224 7.67 24.41 -3.29
N LYS A 225 8.49 23.41 -2.99
CA LYS A 225 9.94 23.53 -3.13
C LYS A 225 10.27 23.51 -4.63
N LYS A 226 10.33 24.71 -5.21
CA LYS A 226 10.77 25.03 -6.57
C LYS A 226 11.76 23.99 -7.12
N MET A 227 11.30 23.10 -7.99
CA MET A 227 12.18 22.49 -8.97
C MET A 227 12.56 23.58 -9.98
N LEU A 228 13.86 23.74 -10.20
CA LEU A 228 14.43 24.77 -11.05
C LEU A 228 13.76 24.78 -12.44
N ASP A 229 13.25 25.97 -12.77
CA ASP A 229 12.96 26.44 -14.10
C ASP A 229 14.22 26.35 -14.98
N HIS A 230 14.10 25.62 -16.08
CA HIS A 230 14.99 25.73 -17.25
C HIS A 230 14.11 25.91 -18.48
N SER A 231 13.33 27.00 -18.48
CA SER A 231 12.89 27.61 -19.72
C SER A 231 13.67 28.93 -19.92
N MET A 232 13.96 29.24 -21.18
CA MET A 232 14.60 30.45 -21.71
C MET A 232 16.14 30.45 -21.82
N VAL A 233 16.65 30.01 -22.98
CA VAL A 233 17.39 30.75 -24.03
C VAL A 233 17.61 29.71 -25.16
N ALA A 234 17.08 29.84 -26.38
CA ALA A 234 17.59 30.74 -27.40
C ALA A 234 16.59 30.95 -28.55
N GLU A 235 16.54 32.19 -29.02
CA GLU A 235 15.85 32.62 -30.24
C GLU A 235 16.47 32.02 -31.52
N ASN A 236 15.61 31.87 -32.53
CA ASN A 236 15.84 31.93 -33.98
C ASN A 236 17.23 31.57 -34.52
N TYR A 237 17.31 30.42 -35.21
CA TYR A 237 18.04 30.35 -36.48
C TYR A 237 17.34 29.36 -37.42
N SER A 238 16.77 29.90 -38.50
CA SER A 238 16.46 29.16 -39.71
C SER A 238 17.77 28.70 -40.32
N ASP A 239 18.00 27.39 -40.41
CA ASP A 239 18.65 26.79 -41.58
C ASP A 239 18.38 25.29 -41.66
N LYS A 240 17.96 24.86 -42.85
CA LYS A 240 17.76 23.46 -43.24
C LYS A 240 19.10 22.74 -43.24
N LEU A 241 19.24 21.62 -42.52
CA LEU A 241 20.24 20.60 -42.86
C LEU A 241 19.78 19.20 -42.39
N ASP A 242 19.95 18.23 -43.28
CA ASP A 242 19.34 16.90 -43.30
C ASP A 242 19.54 16.05 -42.03
N LEU A 243 18.46 15.75 -41.31
CA LEU A 243 18.44 14.87 -40.14
C LEU A 243 17.65 13.57 -40.40
N TYR A 244 18.02 12.83 -41.44
CA TYR A 244 17.53 11.47 -41.69
C TYR A 244 18.72 10.50 -41.80
N SER A 245 19.36 10.18 -40.67
CA SER A 245 20.28 9.03 -40.58
C SER A 245 20.70 8.67 -39.13
N THR A 246 20.71 9.62 -38.18
CA THR A 246 21.36 9.41 -36.86
C THR A 246 20.41 9.24 -35.67
N VAL A 247 19.13 9.61 -35.80
CA VAL A 247 18.11 9.45 -34.74
C VAL A 247 17.93 7.98 -34.29
N PRO A 248 17.93 6.96 -35.18
CA PRO A 248 17.75 5.58 -34.75
C PRO A 248 18.88 5.06 -33.85
N TRP A 249 20.12 5.53 -34.10
CA TRP A 249 21.30 5.11 -33.35
C TRP A 249 21.32 5.68 -31.93
N CYS A 250 20.94 6.95 -31.76
CA CYS A 250 20.84 7.57 -30.44
C CYS A 250 19.75 6.89 -29.58
N CYS A 251 18.59 6.57 -30.17
CA CYS A 251 17.54 5.82 -29.49
C CYS A 251 18.00 4.41 -29.09
N PHE A 252 18.74 3.71 -29.96
CA PHE A 252 19.25 2.37 -29.67
C PHE A 252 20.28 2.38 -28.54
N VAL A 253 21.19 3.36 -28.51
CA VAL A 253 22.18 3.52 -27.44
C VAL A 253 21.50 3.86 -26.11
N LEU A 254 20.48 4.72 -26.10
CA LEU A 254 19.68 5.02 -24.90
C LEU A 254 18.93 3.79 -24.39
N ILE A 255 18.33 2.99 -25.28
CA ILE A 255 17.66 1.74 -24.89
C ILE A 255 18.67 0.75 -24.29
N LEU A 256 19.86 0.58 -24.91
CA LEU A 256 20.90 -0.29 -24.36
C LEU A 256 21.43 0.21 -23.01
N ALA A 257 21.57 1.52 -22.84
CA ALA A 257 21.96 2.13 -21.57
C ALA A 257 20.88 1.88 -20.48
N LEU A 258 19.60 2.03 -20.82
CA LEU A 258 18.48 1.75 -19.93
C LEU A 258 18.37 0.26 -19.58
N VAL A 259 18.59 -0.64 -20.54
CA VAL A 259 18.63 -2.09 -20.31
C VAL A 259 19.80 -2.47 -19.41
N ARG A 260 21.00 -1.90 -19.64
CA ARG A 260 22.16 -2.12 -18.76
C ARG A 260 21.94 -1.54 -17.37
N TYR A 261 21.34 -0.37 -17.26
CA TYR A 261 20.98 0.24 -15.98
C TYR A 261 19.95 -0.61 -15.22
N ARG A 262 18.91 -1.10 -15.89
CA ARG A 262 17.94 -2.05 -15.31
C ARG A 262 18.62 -3.33 -14.88
N LYS A 263 19.49 -3.93 -15.70
CA LYS A 263 20.24 -5.15 -15.34
C LYS A 263 21.17 -4.94 -14.15
N LYS A 264 21.80 -3.77 -14.03
CA LYS A 264 22.61 -3.38 -12.87
C LYS A 264 21.74 -3.20 -11.62
N LYS A 265 20.57 -2.57 -11.72
CA LYS A 265 19.59 -2.44 -10.63
C LYS A 265 19.04 -3.81 -10.19
N TYR A 266 18.84 -4.74 -11.12
CA TYR A 266 18.47 -6.14 -10.81
C TYR A 266 19.60 -6.88 -10.09
N ASN A 267 20.86 -6.71 -10.50
CA ASN A 267 22.01 -7.32 -9.83
C ASN A 267 22.27 -6.73 -8.41
N LEU A 268 21.97 -5.45 -8.20
CA LEU A 268 22.12 -4.77 -6.90
C LEU A 268 21.00 -5.10 -5.90
N ARG A 269 19.89 -5.71 -6.33
CA ARG A 269 18.80 -6.18 -5.46
C ARG A 269 19.06 -7.54 -4.81
N GLY A 270 20.28 -8.08 -4.89
CA GLY A 270 20.68 -9.27 -4.13
C GLY A 270 19.90 -10.55 -4.45
N ILE A 271 19.19 -10.62 -5.59
CA ILE A 271 18.55 -11.86 -6.05
C ILE A 271 19.63 -12.75 -6.68
N HIS A 272 20.49 -13.33 -5.84
CA HIS A 272 21.41 -14.38 -6.28
C HIS A 272 20.67 -15.72 -6.40
N LYS A 273 20.81 -16.30 -7.60
CA LYS A 273 20.92 -17.73 -7.93
C LYS A 273 20.03 -18.69 -7.13
N LYS A 274 19.03 -19.28 -7.80
CA LYS A 274 18.86 -20.73 -7.66
C LYS A 274 19.76 -21.37 -8.70
N ILE A 275 20.80 -22.04 -8.21
CA ILE A 275 21.55 -23.03 -8.96
C ILE A 275 20.53 -24.11 -9.35
N GLU A 276 20.45 -24.37 -10.65
CA GLU A 276 19.96 -25.65 -11.15
C GLU A 276 20.90 -26.72 -10.62
N SER A 277 20.37 -27.64 -9.83
CA SER A 277 20.96 -28.96 -9.67
C SER A 277 19.84 -29.97 -9.84
N ASP A 278 19.69 -30.44 -11.06
CA ASP A 278 19.21 -31.78 -11.32
C ASP A 278 20.14 -32.77 -10.61
N ASN A 279 19.57 -33.71 -9.84
CA ASN A 279 19.79 -35.16 -9.98
C ASN A 279 19.34 -35.94 -8.72
N PHE A 280 18.63 -37.03 -9.02
CA PHE A 280 18.11 -38.13 -8.19
C PHE A 280 16.79 -37.93 -7.46
#